data_AF-A0A4S8HHR6-F1
#
_entry.id   AF-A0A4S8HHR6-F1
#
_cell.length_a   1.000
_cell.length_b   1.000
_cell.length_c   1.000
_cell.angle_alpha   90.00
_cell.angle_beta   90.00
_cell.angle_gamma   90.00
#
_symmetry.space_group_name_H-M   'P 1'
#
loop_
_entity.id
_entity.type
_entity.pdbx_description
1 polymer ?
#
loop_
_entity_poly.entity_id
_entity_poly.type
_entity_poly.pdbx_seq_one_letter_code
_entity_poly.pdbx_strand_id
1 'polypeptide(L)' 'MKIVVIGLVVNFLSLFNSFGQEAPPYSQCGGIGWTGPKICTAGFACTGINEYFHMCLPGG' A
#
# COMPACT_ATOMS: atom_id res chain seq x y z
N MET A 1 -8.26 -11.35 -17.81
CA MET A 1 -9.15 -11.77 -16.69
C MET A 1 -9.38 -10.69 -15.62
N LYS A 2 -8.42 -9.82 -15.23
CA LYS A 2 -8.73 -8.60 -14.46
C LYS A 2 -9.42 -7.50 -15.29
N ILE A 3 -9.07 -7.42 -16.59
CA ILE A 3 -9.54 -6.39 -17.51
C ILE A 3 -10.97 -6.64 -18.04
N VAL A 4 -11.43 -7.91 -18.07
CA VAL A 4 -12.76 -8.28 -18.60
C VAL A 4 -13.89 -8.00 -17.60
N VAL A 5 -13.58 -7.97 -16.29
CA VAL A 5 -14.54 -7.53 -15.26
C VAL A 5 -14.83 -6.03 -15.43
N ILE A 6 -13.79 -5.21 -15.69
CA ILE A 6 -13.89 -3.74 -15.85
C ILE A 6 -14.92 -3.33 -16.91
N GLY A 7 -15.11 -4.10 -17.98
CA GLY A 7 -16.03 -3.74 -19.07
C GLY A 7 -17.53 -3.92 -18.76
N LEU A 8 -17.91 -4.79 -17.83
CA LEU A 8 -19.31 -5.08 -17.49
C LEU A 8 -19.78 -4.45 -16.16
N VAL A 9 -18.87 -4.08 -15.25
CA VAL A 9 -19.20 -3.39 -13.98
C VAL A 9 -19.20 -1.85 -14.05
N VAL A 10 -18.76 -1.24 -15.15
CA VAL A 10 -18.64 0.23 -15.30
C VAL A 10 -19.97 1.00 -15.25
N ASN A 11 -21.13 0.36 -15.40
CA ASN A 11 -22.41 1.07 -15.47
C ASN A 11 -23.21 1.13 -14.15
N PHE A 12 -22.81 0.49 -13.04
CA PHE A 12 -23.70 0.49 -11.86
C PHE A 12 -23.08 0.57 -10.45
N LEU A 13 -21.80 0.29 -10.20
CA LEU A 13 -21.23 0.45 -8.85
C LEU A 13 -19.72 0.69 -8.88
N SER A 14 -19.27 1.91 -8.57
CA SER A 14 -17.87 2.16 -8.17
C SER A 14 -17.79 3.33 -7.18
N LEU A 15 -18.57 3.24 -6.09
CA LEU A 15 -18.46 4.12 -4.92
C LEU A 15 -17.45 3.62 -3.86
N PHE A 16 -16.63 2.61 -4.15
CA PHE A 16 -15.75 2.01 -3.14
C PHE A 16 -14.37 1.69 -3.71
N ASN A 17 -13.51 2.70 -3.83
CA ASN A 17 -12.06 2.50 -3.98
C ASN A 17 -11.31 3.41 -3.01
N SER A 18 -11.52 3.18 -1.71
CA SER A 18 -10.66 3.73 -0.67
C SER A 18 -10.18 2.60 0.23
N PHE A 19 -9.63 1.55 -0.37
CA PHE A 19 -8.70 0.69 0.35
C PHE A 19 -7.41 1.51 0.50
N GLY A 20 -7.08 1.93 1.72
CA GLY A 20 -5.79 2.54 1.99
C GLY A 20 -4.70 1.59 1.51
N GLN A 21 -3.88 2.03 0.56
CA GLN A 21 -2.84 1.17 0.01
C GLN A 21 -1.85 0.83 1.13
N GLU A 22 -1.70 -0.45 1.40
CA GLU A 22 -0.66 -0.98 2.29
C GLU A 22 0.66 -1.12 1.53
N ALA A 23 1.76 -0.85 2.23
CA ALA A 23 3.11 -1.11 1.77
C ALA A 23 3.40 -2.62 1.94
N PRO A 24 3.75 -3.34 0.86
CA PRO A 24 4.09 -4.75 0.96
C PRO A 24 5.34 -4.99 1.82
N PRO A 25 5.58 -6.24 2.25
CA PRO A 25 6.81 -6.66 2.91
C PRO A 25 8.07 -6.15 2.20
N TYR A 26 9.03 -5.64 2.96
CA TYR A 26 10.32 -5.13 2.47
C TYR A 26 10.23 -3.95 1.49
N SER A 27 9.07 -3.30 1.39
CA SER A 27 8.90 -2.07 0.59
C SER A 27 9.01 -0.80 1.44
N GLN A 28 9.14 0.34 0.77
CA GLN A 28 9.17 1.63 1.44
C GLN A 28 7.80 1.97 2.04
N CYS A 29 7.80 2.34 3.31
CA CYS A 29 6.62 2.76 4.06
C CYS A 29 6.75 4.18 4.63
N GLY A 30 7.90 4.82 4.47
CA GLY A 30 8.12 6.13 5.05
C GLY A 30 9.47 6.73 4.70
N GLY A 31 9.73 7.87 5.33
CA GLY A 31 10.90 8.71 5.09
C GLY A 31 10.52 10.07 4.51
N ILE A 32 11.46 11.01 4.56
CA ILE A 32 11.32 12.36 4.03
C ILE A 32 11.02 12.28 2.53
N GLY A 33 9.92 12.93 2.12
CA GLY A 33 9.48 12.98 0.73
C GLY A 33 8.65 11.77 0.26
N TRP A 34 8.43 10.75 1.09
CA TRP A 34 7.60 9.60 0.72
C TRP A 34 6.10 9.95 0.68
N THR A 35 5.49 9.81 -0.50
CA THR A 35 4.05 10.07 -0.76
C THR A 35 3.24 8.79 -0.97
N GLY A 36 3.90 7.64 -0.94
CA GLY A 36 3.27 6.34 -1.12
C GLY A 36 2.61 5.78 0.14
N PRO A 37 2.27 4.48 0.12
CA PRO A 37 1.74 3.75 1.26
C PRO A 37 2.55 3.96 2.55
N LYS A 38 1.89 4.33 3.64
CA LYS A 38 2.55 4.55 4.95
C LYS A 38 2.30 3.44 5.98
N ILE A 39 1.33 2.59 5.69
CA ILE A 39 0.92 1.49 6.56
C ILE A 39 1.48 0.21 5.96
N CYS A 40 2.26 -0.55 6.72
CA CYS A 40 2.75 -1.86 6.28
C CYS A 40 1.63 -2.90 6.33
N THR A 41 1.71 -3.91 5.46
CA THR A 41 0.86 -5.09 5.55
C THR A 41 0.92 -5.70 6.96
N ALA A 42 -0.21 -6.21 7.46
CA ALA A 42 -0.31 -6.80 8.79
C ALA A 42 0.82 -7.81 9.07
N GLY A 43 1.41 -7.74 10.27
CA GLY A 43 2.59 -8.53 10.66
C GLY A 43 3.94 -7.87 10.30
N PHE A 44 3.91 -6.70 9.67
CA PHE A 44 5.11 -5.90 9.38
C PHE A 44 5.03 -4.53 10.04
N ALA A 45 6.17 -4.03 10.49
CA ALA A 45 6.34 -2.71 11.07
C ALA A 45 7.21 -1.83 10.17
N CYS A 46 6.90 -0.54 10.13
CA CYS A 46 7.66 0.44 9.35
C CYS A 46 8.93 0.85 10.11
N THR A 47 10.07 0.27 9.73
CA THR A 47 11.36 0.50 10.39
C THR A 47 12.19 1.51 9.62
N GLY A 48 12.62 2.58 10.29
CA GLY A 48 13.51 3.58 9.69
C GLY A 48 14.89 3.01 9.42
N ILE A 49 15.33 3.02 8.15
CA ILE A 49 16.70 2.67 7.75
C ILE A 49 17.57 3.93 7.70
N ASN A 50 17.00 5.02 7.19
CA ASN A 50 17.56 6.37 7.25
C ASN A 50 16.41 7.40 7.17
N GLU A 51 16.74 8.69 7.22
CA GLU A 51 15.74 9.78 7.22
C GLU A 51 14.84 9.82 5.98
N TYR A 52 15.31 9.31 4.82
CA TYR A 52 14.56 9.28 3.55
C TYR A 52 13.87 7.95 3.27
N PHE A 53 14.27 6.87 3.96
CA PHE A 53 13.83 5.52 3.65
C PHE A 53 13.52 4.72 4.91
N HIS A 54 12.23 4.45 5.11
CA HIS A 54 11.73 3.50 6.10
C HIS A 54 11.15 2.29 5.38
N MET A 55 11.44 1.08 5.85
CA MET A 55 11.09 -0.18 5.19
C MET A 55 10.17 -1.04 6.06
N CYS A 56 9.20 -1.71 5.44
CA CYS A 56 8.37 -2.70 6.13
C CYS A 56 9.18 -3.95 6.45
N LEU A 57 9.51 -4.15 7.72
CA LEU A 57 10.21 -5.33 8.21
C LEU A 57 9.29 -6.16 9.09
N PRO A 58 9.49 -7.49 9.20
CA PRO A 58 8.74 -8.30 10.15
C PRO A 58 8.86 -7.72 11.56
N GLY A 59 7.73 -7.31 12.13
CA GLY A 59 7.62 -6.88 13.51
C GLY A 59 6.86 -7.96 14.24
N GLY A 60 7.52 -8.64 15.19
CA GLY A 60 6.88 -9.67 16.01
C GLY A 60 5.69 -9.15 16.81
#